data_AF-A0A2N6C1W7-F1
#
_entry.id   AF-A0A2N6C1W7-F1
#
_cell.length_a   1.000
_cell.length_b   1.000
_cell.length_c   1.000
_cell.angle_alpha   90.00
_cell.angle_beta   90.00
_cell.angle_gamma   90.00
#
_symmetry.space_group_name_H-M   'P 1'
#
loop_
_entity.id
_entity.type
_entity.pdbx_description
1 polymer ?
#
loop_
_entity_poly.entity_id
_entity_poly.type
_entity_poly.pdbx_seq_one_letter_code
_entity_poly.pdbx_strand_id
1 'polypeptide(L)'
;MEFIEELLLVRGITPELYNGIEGIPGLVTLVTPHGMDGKININTAGPLVLGALSEQIEPDMVDGMLTYRDYEDSDLSNPEWYKEAPGFPGDIIIPPTLITTSSNYFEIATEVVRENMRKKVRGMIARGSGTGTELIYWKIE
;
A
#
# COMPACT_ATOMS: atom_id res chain seq x y z
N MET A 1 -5.97 -10.71 -12.19
CA MET A 1 -6.84 -9.63 -11.74
C MET A 1 -6.26 -8.36 -12.31
N GLU A 2 -7.00 -7.67 -13.17
CA GLU A 2 -6.52 -6.44 -13.84
C GLU A 2 -7.00 -5.18 -13.12
N PHE A 3 -8.20 -5.25 -12.55
CA PHE A 3 -8.85 -4.14 -11.85
C PHE A 3 -9.24 -4.57 -10.44
N ILE A 4 -9.15 -3.64 -9.48
CA ILE A 4 -9.47 -3.93 -8.08
C ILE A 4 -10.97 -4.24 -7.90
N GLU A 5 -11.81 -3.65 -8.73
CA GLU A 5 -13.25 -3.86 -8.83
C GLU A 5 -13.62 -5.33 -9.08
N GLU A 6 -12.72 -6.14 -9.66
CA GLU A 6 -12.94 -7.58 -9.86
C GLU A 6 -13.09 -8.36 -8.54
N LEU A 7 -12.67 -7.79 -7.40
CA LEU A 7 -12.95 -8.36 -6.08
C LEU A 7 -14.45 -8.55 -5.82
N LEU A 8 -15.31 -7.70 -6.36
CA LEU A 8 -16.77 -7.82 -6.21
C LEU A 8 -17.35 -9.08 -6.88
N LEU A 9 -16.57 -9.74 -7.76
CA LEU A 9 -16.96 -10.99 -8.42
C LEU A 9 -16.57 -12.22 -7.59
N VAL A 10 -15.78 -12.05 -6.52
CA VAL A 10 -15.34 -13.14 -5.65
C VAL A 10 -16.45 -13.46 -4.64
N ARG A 11 -16.82 -14.74 -4.55
CA ARG A 11 -17.84 -15.20 -3.60
C ARG A 11 -17.43 -14.81 -2.16
N GLY A 12 -18.30 -14.08 -1.48
CA GLY A 12 -18.11 -13.66 -0.10
C GLY A 12 -17.61 -12.21 0.05
N ILE A 13 -17.20 -11.55 -1.03
CA ILE A 13 -16.93 -10.10 -1.01
C ILE A 13 -18.25 -9.36 -1.18
N THR A 14 -18.64 -8.61 -0.14
CA THR A 14 -19.83 -7.74 -0.18
C THR A 14 -19.44 -6.31 -0.55
N PRO A 15 -20.39 -5.48 -1.01
CA PRO A 15 -20.14 -4.05 -1.24
C PRO A 15 -19.59 -3.32 0.00
N GLU A 16 -19.99 -3.72 1.20
CA GLU A 16 -19.50 -3.15 2.46
C GLU A 16 -18.05 -3.52 2.74
N LEU A 17 -17.64 -4.77 2.46
CA LEU A 17 -16.23 -5.16 2.55
C LEU A 17 -15.37 -4.45 1.49
N TYR A 18 -15.90 -4.33 0.28
CA TYR A 18 -15.18 -3.71 -0.83
C TYR A 18 -15.03 -2.19 -0.66
N ASN A 19 -16.13 -1.47 -0.44
CA ASN A 19 -16.17 0.00 -0.34
C ASN A 19 -15.84 0.51 1.07
N GLY A 20 -16.03 -0.33 2.08
CA GLY A 20 -15.99 0.08 3.49
C GLY A 20 -17.35 0.52 3.99
N ILE A 21 -17.40 0.82 5.28
CA ILE A 21 -18.54 1.42 5.98
C ILE A 21 -18.07 2.62 6.78
N GLU A 22 -18.97 3.35 7.42
CA GLU A 22 -18.61 4.53 8.21
C GLU A 22 -17.53 4.19 9.25
N GLY A 23 -16.37 4.87 9.14
CA GLY A 23 -15.23 4.67 10.02
C GLY A 23 -14.38 3.43 9.75
N ILE A 24 -14.76 2.55 8.80
CA ILE A 24 -14.00 1.34 8.45
C ILE A 24 -13.63 1.38 6.96
N PRO A 25 -12.33 1.47 6.61
CA PRO A 25 -11.92 1.51 5.22
C PRO A 25 -12.23 0.19 4.49
N GLY A 26 -12.65 0.31 3.24
CA GLY A 26 -12.89 -0.83 2.37
C GLY A 26 -11.61 -1.42 1.79
N LEU A 27 -11.68 -2.69 1.38
CA LEU A 27 -10.57 -3.39 0.72
C LEU A 27 -10.04 -2.62 -0.49
N VAL A 28 -10.89 -1.88 -1.22
CA VAL A 28 -10.51 -1.05 -2.37
C VAL A 28 -9.40 -0.03 -2.04
N THR A 29 -9.26 0.34 -0.76
CA THR A 29 -8.23 1.29 -0.30
C THR A 29 -7.00 0.62 0.32
N LEU A 30 -7.05 -0.69 0.55
CA LEU A 30 -6.04 -1.44 1.31
C LEU A 30 -5.25 -2.44 0.47
N VAL A 31 -5.78 -2.86 -0.69
CA VAL A 31 -5.16 -3.87 -1.54
C VAL A 31 -5.04 -3.40 -2.99
N THR A 32 -4.12 -4.01 -3.72
CA THR A 32 -3.86 -3.72 -5.14
C THR A 32 -3.71 -5.01 -5.92
N PRO A 33 -4.22 -5.10 -7.16
CA PRO A 33 -3.94 -6.23 -8.05
C PRO A 33 -2.54 -6.18 -8.67
N HIS A 34 -1.82 -5.06 -8.52
CA HIS A 34 -0.51 -4.83 -9.11
C HIS A 34 0.61 -4.99 -8.09
N GLY A 35 1.66 -5.70 -8.48
CA GLY A 35 2.85 -5.93 -7.68
C GLY A 35 3.85 -6.75 -8.46
N MET A 36 5.08 -6.83 -7.96
CA MET A 36 6.15 -7.59 -8.60
C MET A 36 6.09 -9.07 -8.18
N ASP A 37 6.17 -9.30 -6.87
CA ASP A 37 6.28 -10.61 -6.24
C ASP A 37 5.28 -10.78 -5.08
N GLY A 38 4.28 -9.91 -5.00
CA GLY A 38 3.27 -9.90 -3.94
C GLY A 38 3.74 -9.30 -2.62
N LYS A 39 4.95 -8.74 -2.55
CA LYS A 39 5.45 -8.07 -1.35
C LYS A 39 4.89 -6.68 -1.17
N ILE A 40 4.78 -6.29 0.09
CA ILE A 40 4.33 -4.99 0.56
C ILE A 40 5.56 -4.10 0.78
N ASN A 41 5.56 -2.92 0.17
CA ASN A 41 6.57 -1.91 0.49
C ASN A 41 6.27 -1.32 1.87
N ILE A 42 7.01 -1.76 2.89
CA ILE A 42 6.83 -1.36 4.28
C ILE A 42 7.08 0.15 4.49
N ASN A 43 7.87 0.77 3.61
CA ASN A 43 8.15 2.21 3.64
C ASN A 43 6.94 3.06 3.20
N THR A 44 5.93 2.46 2.56
CA THR A 44 4.74 3.20 2.08
C THR A 44 3.42 2.60 2.57
N ALA A 45 3.45 1.43 3.21
CA ALA A 45 2.26 0.79 3.73
C ALA A 45 1.57 1.65 4.79
N GLY A 46 0.24 1.70 4.74
CA GLY A 46 -0.59 2.37 5.74
C GLY A 46 -0.71 1.55 7.04
N PRO A 47 -1.17 2.15 8.14
CA PRO A 47 -1.19 1.54 9.47
C PRO A 47 -1.94 0.20 9.53
N LEU A 48 -3.11 0.12 8.88
CA LEU A 48 -3.89 -1.13 8.84
C LEU A 48 -3.18 -2.26 8.10
N VAL A 49 -2.44 -1.93 7.04
CA VAL A 49 -1.65 -2.92 6.30
C VAL A 49 -0.46 -3.37 7.13
N LEU A 50 0.22 -2.45 7.83
CA LEU A 50 1.32 -2.77 8.73
C LEU A 50 0.88 -3.70 9.87
N GLY A 51 -0.24 -3.38 10.53
CA GLY A 51 -0.81 -4.22 11.58
C GLY A 51 -1.23 -5.61 11.09
N ALA A 52 -1.60 -5.73 9.81
CA ALA A 52 -1.99 -7.01 9.22
C ALA A 52 -0.80 -7.91 8.80
N LEU A 53 0.45 -7.45 8.92
CA LEU A 53 1.64 -8.23 8.52
C LEU A 53 1.95 -9.39 9.47
N SER A 54 1.44 -9.36 10.70
CA SER A 54 1.53 -10.43 11.69
C SER A 54 0.45 -10.27 12.75
N GLU A 55 -0.11 -11.37 13.23
CA GLU A 55 -1.09 -11.39 14.32
C GLU A 55 -0.52 -10.87 15.66
N GLN A 56 0.81 -10.74 15.76
CA GLN A 56 1.50 -10.26 16.95
C GLN A 56 1.72 -8.74 16.94
N ILE A 57 1.45 -8.06 15.82
CA ILE A 57 1.65 -6.61 15.71
C ILE A 57 0.44 -5.91 16.31
N GLU A 58 0.68 -5.26 17.45
CA GLU A 58 -0.31 -4.46 18.15
C GLU A 58 -0.30 -2.99 17.66
N PRO A 59 -1.37 -2.20 17.92
CA PRO A 59 -1.46 -0.82 17.45
C PRO A 59 -0.30 0.09 17.87
N ASP A 60 0.23 -0.08 19.08
CA ASP A 60 1.38 0.70 19.58
C ASP A 60 2.68 0.40 18.82
N MET A 61 2.86 -0.84 18.37
CA MET A 61 3.98 -1.22 17.50
C MET A 61 3.85 -0.56 16.13
N VAL A 62 2.63 -0.46 15.58
CA VAL A 62 2.38 0.27 14.33
C VAL A 62 2.75 1.75 14.50
N ASP A 63 2.34 2.38 15.60
CA ASP A 63 2.72 3.77 15.90
C ASP A 63 4.23 3.95 16.01
N GLY A 64 4.92 2.97 16.61
CA GLY A 64 6.38 2.90 16.64
C GLY A 64 7.00 2.84 15.24
N MET A 65 6.46 2.00 14.37
CA MET A 65 6.92 1.88 12.98
C MET A 65 6.73 3.18 12.19
N LEU A 66 5.58 3.84 12.36
CA LEU A 66 5.31 5.14 11.75
C LEU A 66 6.29 6.20 12.27
N THR A 67 6.53 6.23 13.58
CA THR A 67 7.47 7.16 14.22
C THR A 67 8.89 6.97 13.70
N TYR A 68 9.36 5.71 13.60
CA TYR A 68 10.68 5.41 13.05
C TYR A 68 10.78 5.84 11.58
N ARG A 69 9.74 5.60 10.78
CA ARG A 69 9.69 5.98 9.36
C ARG A 69 9.76 7.49 9.13
N ASP A 70 9.16 8.28 10.01
CA ASP A 70 9.09 9.74 9.87
C ASP A 70 10.36 10.45 10.39
N TYR A 71 11.25 9.73 11.08
CA TYR A 71 12.50 10.28 11.61
C TYR A 71 13.58 10.33 10.51
N GLU A 72 14.16 11.51 10.27
CA GLU A 72 15.04 11.77 9.11
C GLU A 72 16.33 10.92 9.09
N ASP A 73 16.87 10.53 10.25
CA ASP A 73 18.11 9.74 10.33
C ASP A 73 17.87 8.22 10.27
N SER A 74 16.62 7.77 10.18
CA SER A 74 16.29 6.34 10.14
C SER A 74 16.74 5.67 8.85
N ASP A 75 17.37 4.49 8.95
CA ASP A 75 17.75 3.69 7.77
C ASP A 75 16.58 2.79 7.34
N LEU A 76 15.87 3.22 6.30
CA LEU A 76 14.75 2.48 5.71
C LEU A 76 15.15 1.61 4.52
N SER A 77 16.45 1.42 4.27
CA SER A 77 16.94 0.63 3.13
C SER A 77 16.79 -0.87 3.36
N ASN A 78 16.92 -1.32 4.61
CA ASN A 78 16.75 -2.71 5.03
C ASN A 78 15.29 -2.99 5.43
N PRO A 79 14.57 -3.95 4.79
CA PRO A 79 13.19 -4.29 5.16
C PRO A 79 12.98 -4.69 6.62
N GLU A 80 14.04 -5.08 7.35
CA GLU A 80 13.97 -5.42 8.77
C GLU A 80 14.06 -4.21 9.73
N TRP A 81 14.06 -2.96 9.22
CA TRP A 81 14.13 -1.75 10.06
C TRP A 81 13.02 -1.68 11.12
N TYR A 82 11.89 -2.36 10.91
CA TYR A 82 10.79 -2.43 11.88
C TYR A 82 11.23 -2.96 13.26
N LYS A 83 12.30 -3.77 13.31
CA LYS A 83 12.87 -4.27 14.58
C LYS A 83 13.52 -3.18 15.42
N GLU A 84 13.87 -2.05 14.80
CA GLU A 84 14.44 -0.87 15.47
C GLU A 84 13.36 0.14 15.86
N ALA A 85 12.11 -0.09 15.44
CA ALA A 85 11.02 0.80 15.76
C ALA A 85 10.75 0.83 17.29
N PRO A 86 10.48 2.01 17.87
CA PRO A 86 10.12 2.12 19.27
C PRO A 86 8.96 1.20 19.64
N GLY A 87 9.08 0.46 20.75
CA GLY A 87 8.04 -0.44 21.21
C GLY A 87 7.99 -1.80 20.50
N PHE A 88 8.80 -2.02 19.45
CA PHE A 88 8.84 -3.32 18.78
C PHE A 88 9.71 -4.31 19.57
N PRO A 89 9.17 -5.48 19.98
CA PRO A 89 9.97 -6.52 20.62
C PRO A 89 10.75 -7.30 19.56
N GLY A 90 12.02 -7.60 19.84
CA GLY A 90 12.95 -8.17 18.86
C GLY A 90 12.65 -9.62 18.42
N ASP A 91 11.66 -10.28 19.02
CA ASP A 91 11.23 -11.66 18.71
C ASP A 91 10.06 -11.73 17.73
N ILE A 92 9.36 -10.63 17.46
CA ILE A 92 8.34 -10.57 16.41
C ILE A 92 9.03 -10.55 15.05
N ILE A 93 8.68 -11.51 14.20
CA ILE A 93 9.23 -11.67 12.86
C ILE A 93 8.12 -11.46 11.84
N ILE A 94 8.23 -10.40 11.05
CA ILE A 94 7.47 -10.26 9.81
C ILE A 94 8.14 -11.16 8.76
N PRO A 95 7.42 -12.12 8.14
CA PRO A 95 8.01 -12.99 7.13
C PRO A 95 8.68 -12.19 6.00
N PRO A 96 9.98 -12.41 5.71
CA PRO A 96 10.70 -11.65 4.67
C PRO A 96 10.09 -11.81 3.27
N THR A 97 9.30 -12.86 3.05
CA THR A 97 8.56 -13.09 1.81
C THR A 97 7.37 -12.14 1.62
N LEU A 98 6.95 -11.41 2.66
CA LEU A 98 5.82 -10.48 2.61
C LEU A 98 6.23 -9.02 2.44
N ILE A 99 7.48 -8.65 2.73
CA ILE A 99 7.90 -7.25 2.81
C ILE A 99 9.09 -6.90 1.91
N THR A 100 9.09 -5.66 1.44
CA THR A 100 10.16 -5.02 0.65
C THR A 100 10.26 -3.55 1.05
N THR A 101 11.30 -2.84 0.60
CA THR A 101 11.51 -1.39 0.80
C THR A 101 11.34 -0.58 -0.49
N SER A 102 11.02 -1.26 -1.60
CA SER A 102 10.94 -0.64 -2.92
C SER A 102 9.71 -1.09 -3.69
N SER A 103 9.32 -0.27 -4.67
CA SER A 103 8.24 -0.57 -5.61
C SER A 103 8.68 -0.31 -7.05
N ASN A 104 8.10 -1.07 -7.97
CA ASN A 104 8.13 -0.84 -9.41
C ASN A 104 6.78 -0.39 -9.95
N TYR A 105 5.74 -0.35 -9.12
CA TYR A 105 4.39 0.04 -9.50
C TYR A 105 3.99 1.33 -8.79
N PHE A 106 3.42 2.26 -9.54
CA PHE A 106 3.02 3.57 -9.02
C PHE A 106 1.69 3.98 -9.64
N GLU A 107 0.80 4.53 -8.81
CA GLU A 107 -0.39 5.22 -9.28
C GLU A 107 -0.10 6.71 -9.45
N ILE A 108 -0.42 7.25 -10.63
CA ILE A 108 -0.40 8.68 -10.92
C ILE A 108 -1.85 9.17 -10.90
N ALA A 109 -2.17 10.03 -9.93
CA ALA A 109 -3.43 10.73 -9.86
C ALA A 109 -3.26 12.16 -10.38
N THR A 110 -4.05 12.53 -11.40
CA THR A 110 -4.05 13.87 -12.01
C THR A 110 -5.43 14.48 -11.89
N GLU A 111 -5.52 15.75 -11.49
CA GLU A 111 -6.75 16.54 -11.52
C GLU A 111 -6.61 17.66 -12.54
N VAL A 112 -7.54 17.72 -13.50
CA VAL A 112 -7.59 18.74 -14.54
C VAL A 112 -8.76 19.67 -14.25
N VAL A 113 -8.47 20.96 -14.09
CA VAL A 113 -9.47 22.01 -13.85
C VAL A 113 -9.46 22.99 -15.02
N ARG A 114 -10.63 23.22 -15.62
CA ARG A 114 -10.85 24.24 -16.65
C ARG A 114 -12.20 24.90 -16.43
N GLU A 115 -12.20 26.18 -16.07
CA GLU A 115 -13.41 26.92 -15.69
C GLU A 115 -14.22 26.13 -14.63
N ASN A 116 -15.44 25.71 -14.96
CA ASN A 116 -16.32 24.94 -14.08
C ASN A 116 -16.18 23.42 -14.26
N MET A 117 -15.29 22.95 -15.12
CA MET A 117 -15.03 21.53 -15.32
C MET A 117 -13.87 21.04 -14.46
N ARG A 118 -14.08 19.92 -13.80
CA ARG A 118 -13.07 19.15 -13.07
C ARG A 118 -13.11 17.71 -13.54
N LYS A 119 -11.95 17.16 -13.91
CA LYS A 119 -11.79 15.74 -14.23
C LYS A 119 -10.64 15.16 -13.44
N LYS A 120 -10.82 13.97 -12.90
CA LYS A 120 -9.74 13.21 -12.28
C LYS A 120 -9.36 12.05 -13.20
N VAL A 121 -8.07 11.82 -13.33
CA VAL A 121 -7.50 10.73 -14.11
C VAL A 121 -6.55 9.97 -13.21
N ARG A 122 -6.73 8.66 -13.14
CA ARG A 122 -5.77 7.76 -12.47
C ARG A 122 -5.11 6.87 -13.50
N GLY A 123 -3.80 6.75 -13.43
CA GLY A 123 -3.01 5.86 -14.27
C GLY A 123 -2.10 4.98 -13.43
N MET A 124 -2.05 3.69 -13.71
CA MET A 124 -1.08 2.79 -13.11
C MET A 124 0.11 2.63 -14.05
N ILE A 125 1.31 2.85 -13.52
CA ILE A 125 2.56 2.67 -14.26
C ILE A 125 3.43 1.58 -13.66
N ALA A 126 4.12 0.83 -14.52
CA ALA A 126 5.21 -0.05 -14.15
C ALA A 126 6.54 0.58 -14.57
N ARG A 127 7.46 0.72 -13.63
CA ARG A 127 8.85 1.10 -13.87
C ARG A 127 9.66 -0.15 -14.20
N GLY A 128 10.12 -0.23 -15.45
CA GLY A 128 11.01 -1.28 -15.92
C GLY A 128 12.46 -1.07 -15.47
N SER A 129 13.36 -1.94 -15.94
CA SER A 129 14.79 -1.76 -15.71
C SER A 129 15.32 -0.51 -16.45
N GLY A 130 16.06 0.35 -15.75
CA GLY A 130 16.61 1.59 -16.32
C GLY A 130 15.62 2.76 -16.27
N THR A 131 15.44 3.47 -17.38
CA THR A 131 14.52 4.64 -17.50
C THR A 131 13.17 4.29 -18.13
N GLY A 132 12.95 3.03 -18.50
CA GLY A 132 11.71 2.59 -19.14
C GLY A 132 10.53 2.64 -18.17
N THR A 133 9.44 3.28 -18.58
CA THR A 133 8.17 3.29 -17.86
C THR A 133 7.06 2.85 -18.79
N GLU A 134 6.20 1.94 -18.33
CA GLU A 134 5.06 1.41 -19.06
C GLU A 134 3.77 1.87 -18.38
N LEU A 135 2.82 2.38 -19.15
CA LEU A 135 1.46 2.66 -18.68
C LEU A 135 0.65 1.37 -18.79
N ILE A 136 0.23 0.82 -17.65
CA ILE A 136 -0.55 -0.42 -17.59
C ILE A 136 -1.99 -0.15 -17.99
N TYR A 137 -2.62 0.81 -17.31
CA TYR A 137 -3.96 1.28 -17.64
C TYR A 137 -4.17 2.69 -17.09
N TRP A 138 -5.26 3.31 -17.52
CA TRP A 138 -5.75 4.56 -16.94
C TRP A 138 -7.27 4.60 -17.00
N LYS A 139 -7.88 5.37 -16.08
CA LYS A 139 -9.32 5.63 -16.05
C LYS A 139 -9.62 7.08 -15.73
N ILE A 140 -10.76 7.56 -16.21
CA ILE A 140 -11.34 8.85 -15.83
C ILE A 140 -12.34 8.59 -14.71
N GLU A 141 -12.23 9.36 -13.62
CA GLU A 141 -13.20 9.41 -12.53
C GLU A 141 -14.14 10.61 -12.67
#